data_AF-A0A963EYT3-F1
#
_entry.id   AF-A0A963EYT3-F1
#
_cell.length_a   1.000
_cell.length_b   1.000
_cell.length_c   1.000
_cell.angle_alpha   90.00
_cell.angle_beta   90.00
_cell.angle_gamma   90.00
#
_symmetry.space_group_name_H-M   'P 1'
#
loop_
_entity.id
_entity.type
_entity.pdbx_description
1 polymer ?
#
loop_
_entity_poly.entity_id
_entity_poly.type
_entity_poly.pdbx_seq_one_letter_code
_entity_poly.pdbx_strand_id
1 'polypeptide(L)'
;MAATRAVMGAVALGVLASLCSGCGYLFGDKGVFRDRSEDYKKAHEVAVLEVPEGVDSASLGEIYPIPPITDDILLAGEFEVPRPAPLVAGAVDEQVRIQKLGDESWALVNTAPGQVWPQVRSFLAASEIPVNRVDARAGLIETSWVSLQGQAMAS
;
A
#
# COMPACT_ATOMS: atom_id res chain seq x y z
N MET A 1 26.85 0.69 58.91
CA MET A 1 26.98 1.19 57.51
C MET A 1 26.73 0.12 56.43
N ALA A 2 26.90 -1.18 56.68
CA ALA A 2 26.65 -2.23 55.67
C ALA A 2 25.15 -2.44 55.37
N ALA A 3 24.29 -2.44 56.39
CA ALA A 3 22.83 -2.63 56.23
C ALA A 3 22.17 -1.52 55.38
N THR A 4 22.64 -0.28 55.51
CA THR A 4 22.11 0.88 54.76
C THR A 4 22.41 0.80 53.26
N ARG A 5 23.55 0.22 52.85
CA ARG A 5 23.92 0.03 51.44
C ARG A 5 23.12 -1.11 50.78
N ALA A 6 22.81 -2.17 51.53
CA ALA A 6 22.00 -3.29 51.06
C ALA A 6 20.53 -2.90 50.84
N VAL A 7 19.95 -2.12 51.78
CA VAL A 7 18.58 -1.62 51.64
C VAL A 7 18.47 -0.64 50.47
N MET A 8 19.45 0.25 50.28
CA MET A 8 19.45 1.20 49.17
C MET A 8 19.62 0.52 47.80
N GLY A 9 20.40 -0.57 47.74
CA GLY A 9 20.51 -1.41 46.53
C GLY A 9 19.21 -2.15 46.20
N ALA A 10 18.51 -2.68 47.20
CA ALA A 10 17.23 -3.36 47.01
C ALA A 10 16.12 -2.38 46.55
N VAL A 11 16.08 -1.16 47.10
CA VAL A 11 15.14 -0.12 46.67
C VAL A 11 15.45 0.35 45.24
N ALA A 12 16.72 0.54 44.89
CA ALA A 12 17.11 0.93 43.54
C ALA A 12 16.75 -0.14 42.49
N LEU A 13 16.91 -1.42 42.83
CA LEU A 13 16.54 -2.53 41.94
C LEU A 13 15.00 -2.63 41.76
N GLY A 14 14.23 -2.38 42.83
CA GLY A 14 12.77 -2.33 42.76
C GLY A 14 12.23 -1.19 41.91
N VAL A 15 12.84 0.01 42.02
CA VAL A 15 12.48 1.17 41.19
C VAL A 15 12.85 0.96 39.72
N LEU A 16 13.99 0.31 39.44
CA LEU A 16 14.38 0.00 38.07
C LEU A 16 13.44 -1.04 37.42
N ALA A 17 12.97 -2.03 38.18
CA ALA A 17 12.03 -3.04 37.71
C ALA A 17 10.65 -2.48 37.38
N SER A 18 10.17 -1.48 38.13
CA SER A 18 8.89 -0.81 37.84
C SER A 18 8.97 0.07 36.59
N LEU A 19 10.12 0.70 36.32
CA LEU A 19 10.37 1.46 35.09
C LEU A 19 10.49 0.58 33.83
N CYS A 20 10.86 -0.69 33.99
CA CYS A 20 10.90 -1.67 32.90
C CYS A 20 9.53 -2.32 32.60
N SER A 21 8.50 -2.08 33.41
CA SER A 21 7.12 -2.46 33.07
C SER A 21 6.58 -1.46 32.03
N GLY A 22 6.94 -1.68 30.77
CA GLY A 22 6.56 -0.79 29.66
C GLY A 22 5.04 -0.70 29.45
N CYS A 23 4.61 0.26 28.62
CA CYS A 23 3.20 0.53 28.31
C CYS A 23 2.49 -0.56 27.47
N GLY A 24 3.08 -1.75 27.32
CA GLY A 24 2.49 -2.87 26.56
C GLY A 24 1.14 -3.33 27.10
N TYR A 25 0.87 -3.12 28.39
CA TYR A 25 -0.45 -3.39 29.00
C TYR A 25 -1.55 -2.40 28.55
N LEU A 26 -1.18 -1.17 28.17
CA LEU A 26 -2.15 -0.17 27.73
C LEU A 26 -2.50 -0.29 26.24
N PHE A 27 -1.51 -0.53 25.38
CA PHE A 27 -1.64 -0.42 23.93
C PHE A 27 -1.37 -1.72 23.13
N GLY A 28 -1.17 -2.86 23.79
CA GLY A 28 -1.05 -4.15 23.11
C GLY A 28 -2.40 -4.71 22.64
N ASP A 29 -2.39 -5.77 21.83
CA ASP A 29 -3.60 -6.40 21.28
C ASP A 29 -4.59 -6.92 22.35
N LYS A 30 -4.08 -7.19 23.56
CA LYS A 30 -4.86 -7.57 24.75
C LYS A 30 -4.88 -6.48 25.83
N GLY A 31 -4.42 -5.28 25.50
CA GLY A 31 -4.40 -4.14 26.40
C GLY A 31 -5.78 -3.50 26.56
N VAL A 32 -5.88 -2.55 27.49
CA VAL A 32 -7.12 -1.80 27.74
C VAL A 32 -7.58 -1.02 26.50
N PHE A 33 -6.64 -0.50 25.72
CA PHE A 33 -6.89 0.17 24.44
C PHE A 33 -6.32 -0.66 23.28
N ARG A 34 -6.90 -1.86 23.07
CA ARG A 34 -6.54 -2.70 21.93
C ARG A 34 -7.03 -2.11 20.61
N ASP A 35 -6.33 -2.44 19.53
CA ASP A 35 -6.82 -2.18 18.18
C ASP A 35 -8.11 -3.00 17.91
N ARG A 36 -9.09 -2.33 17.30
CA ARG A 36 -10.40 -2.88 16.92
C ARG A 36 -10.61 -2.87 15.41
N SER A 37 -9.61 -2.43 14.64
CA SER A 37 -9.62 -2.37 13.19
C SER A 37 -10.12 -3.68 12.56
N GLU A 38 -9.72 -4.83 13.12
CA GLU A 38 -10.04 -6.17 12.59
C GLU A 38 -11.24 -6.85 13.27
N ASP A 39 -11.95 -6.18 14.18
CA ASP A 39 -13.09 -6.80 14.89
C ASP A 39 -14.24 -7.18 13.95
N TYR A 40 -14.40 -6.47 12.82
CA TYR A 40 -15.44 -6.75 11.83
C TYR A 40 -15.32 -8.15 11.22
N LYS A 41 -14.11 -8.70 11.12
CA LYS A 41 -13.87 -10.06 10.61
C LYS A 41 -14.44 -11.16 11.52
N LYS A 42 -14.75 -10.83 12.77
CA LYS A 42 -15.35 -11.74 13.76
C LYS A 42 -16.87 -11.60 13.84
N ALA A 43 -17.47 -10.74 13.02
CA ALA A 43 -18.92 -10.61 12.96
C ALA A 43 -19.54 -11.96 12.54
N HIS A 44 -20.65 -12.32 13.17
CA HIS A 44 -21.39 -13.53 12.84
C HIS A 44 -22.45 -13.19 11.81
N GLU A 45 -22.55 -14.01 10.77
CA GLU A 45 -23.66 -13.94 9.83
C GLU A 45 -24.88 -14.60 10.44
N VAL A 46 -26.03 -13.94 10.33
CA VAL A 46 -27.33 -14.46 10.77
C VAL A 46 -28.19 -14.77 9.55
N ALA A 47 -28.99 -15.83 9.65
CA ALA A 47 -29.95 -16.17 8.60
C ALA A 47 -30.99 -15.06 8.42
N VAL A 48 -31.49 -14.92 7.20
CA VAL A 48 -32.59 -13.99 6.87
C VAL A 48 -33.83 -14.37 7.68
N LEU A 49 -34.58 -13.36 8.14
CA LEU A 49 -35.80 -13.55 8.89
C LEU A 49 -36.88 -14.24 8.03
N GLU A 50 -37.37 -15.39 8.46
CA GLU A 50 -38.51 -16.08 7.83
C GLU A 50 -39.85 -15.53 8.34
N VAL A 51 -40.72 -15.11 7.42
CA VAL A 51 -42.04 -14.56 7.75
C VAL A 51 -43.09 -15.67 7.64
N PRO A 52 -43.90 -15.92 8.69
CA PRO A 52 -44.97 -16.92 8.65
C PRO A 52 -46.05 -16.60 7.62
N GLU A 53 -46.76 -17.63 7.15
CA GLU A 53 -47.88 -17.46 6.21
C GLU A 53 -48.98 -16.56 6.80
N GLY A 54 -49.46 -15.60 6.00
CA GLY A 54 -50.55 -14.68 6.36
C GLY A 54 -50.11 -13.30 6.91
N VAL A 55 -48.81 -13.03 7.00
CA VAL A 55 -48.25 -11.72 7.39
C VAL A 55 -47.53 -11.09 6.20
N ASP A 56 -47.77 -9.80 5.96
CA ASP A 56 -47.14 -9.06 4.86
C ASP A 56 -45.65 -8.80 5.15
N SER A 57 -44.80 -9.23 4.23
CA SER A 57 -43.34 -9.10 4.28
C SER A 57 -42.80 -7.90 3.51
N ALA A 58 -43.66 -7.14 2.82
CA ALA A 58 -43.25 -6.03 1.95
C ALA A 58 -42.46 -4.91 2.67
N SER A 59 -42.62 -4.79 3.99
CA SER A 59 -41.92 -3.82 4.83
C SER A 59 -40.57 -4.31 5.38
N LEU A 60 -40.20 -5.58 5.16
CA LEU A 60 -38.96 -6.20 5.66
C LEU A 60 -37.79 -6.18 4.64
N GLY A 61 -37.87 -5.32 3.62
CA GLY A 61 -36.82 -5.20 2.61
C GLY A 61 -35.47 -4.76 3.17
N GLU A 62 -34.38 -5.25 2.57
CA GLU A 62 -33.01 -4.87 2.93
C GLU A 62 -32.72 -3.45 2.45
N ILE A 63 -32.60 -2.50 3.39
CA ILE A 63 -32.33 -1.09 3.08
C ILE A 63 -30.88 -0.89 2.56
N TYR A 64 -29.98 -1.81 2.92
CA TYR A 64 -28.55 -1.77 2.57
C TYR A 64 -28.11 -3.10 1.96
N PRO A 65 -28.47 -3.37 0.69
CA PRO A 65 -28.12 -4.63 0.04
C PRO A 65 -26.61 -4.74 -0.19
N ILE A 66 -26.03 -5.87 0.19
CA ILE A 66 -24.63 -6.19 -0.05
C ILE A 66 -24.52 -6.94 -1.38
N PRO A 67 -23.78 -6.43 -2.38
CA PRO A 67 -23.65 -7.11 -3.67
C PRO A 67 -22.85 -8.42 -3.52
N PRO A 68 -23.22 -9.49 -4.25
CA PRO A 68 -22.46 -10.73 -4.22
C PRO A 68 -21.07 -10.51 -4.82
N ILE A 69 -20.03 -10.98 -4.12
CA ILE A 69 -18.65 -11.00 -4.61
C ILE A 69 -18.32 -12.36 -5.22
N THR A 70 -17.56 -12.37 -6.32
CA THR A 70 -17.10 -13.61 -6.96
C THR A 70 -15.69 -14.01 -6.51
N ASP A 71 -14.92 -13.06 -5.96
CA ASP A 71 -13.50 -13.25 -5.64
C ASP A 71 -13.26 -13.17 -4.13
N ASP A 72 -13.09 -14.33 -3.50
CA ASP A 72 -12.81 -14.49 -2.07
C ASP A 72 -11.32 -14.24 -1.71
N ILE A 73 -10.50 -13.94 -2.72
CA ILE A 73 -9.03 -13.95 -2.65
C ILE A 73 -8.45 -12.79 -1.80
N LEU A 74 -9.23 -11.72 -1.56
CA LEU A 74 -8.77 -10.54 -0.82
C LEU A 74 -8.98 -10.63 0.71
N LEU A 75 -9.70 -11.65 1.20
CA LEU A 75 -10.09 -11.76 2.61
C LEU A 75 -9.12 -12.60 3.47
N ALA A 76 -8.26 -13.39 2.83
CA ALA A 76 -7.42 -14.39 3.50
C ALA A 76 -6.09 -13.87 4.09
N GLY A 77 -5.75 -12.59 3.88
CA GLY A 77 -4.47 -12.00 4.30
C GLY A 77 -4.58 -10.97 5.42
N GLU A 78 -3.49 -10.78 6.15
CA GLU A 78 -3.27 -9.55 6.92
C GLU A 78 -3.06 -8.41 5.92
N PHE A 79 -3.98 -7.44 5.91
CA PHE A 79 -3.85 -6.25 5.09
C PHE A 79 -2.83 -5.32 5.74
N GLU A 80 -1.59 -5.37 5.26
CA GLU A 80 -0.56 -4.45 5.72
C GLU A 80 -0.80 -3.06 5.10
N VAL A 81 -1.07 -2.07 5.96
CA VAL A 81 -1.25 -0.69 5.52
C VAL A 81 0.06 -0.21 4.88
N PRO A 82 0.07 0.18 3.58
CA PRO A 82 1.28 0.65 2.95
C PRO A 82 1.74 1.94 3.64
N ARG A 83 3.07 2.08 3.80
CA ARG A 83 3.61 3.30 4.39
C ARG A 83 3.22 4.51 3.56
N PRO A 84 2.84 5.64 4.19
CA PRO A 84 2.52 6.86 3.46
C PRO A 84 3.73 7.29 2.63
N ALA A 85 3.46 7.72 1.39
CA ALA A 85 4.50 8.27 0.54
C ALA A 85 5.14 9.51 1.23
N PRO A 86 6.48 9.66 1.19
CA PRO A 86 7.15 10.81 1.79
C PRO A 86 6.69 12.10 1.12
N LEU A 87 6.35 13.12 1.91
CA LEU A 87 5.83 14.42 1.44
C LEU A 87 6.75 15.13 0.43
N VAL A 88 8.05 14.83 0.44
CA VAL A 88 9.06 15.40 -0.46
C VAL A 88 8.99 14.79 -1.88
N ALA A 89 8.28 13.66 -2.06
CA ALA A 89 8.09 13.06 -3.38
C ALA A 89 7.27 13.95 -4.33
N GLY A 90 6.51 14.93 -3.82
CA GLY A 90 5.71 15.84 -4.64
C GLY A 90 6.53 16.67 -5.64
N ALA A 91 7.75 17.08 -5.28
CA ALA A 91 8.59 17.90 -6.17
C ALA A 91 9.20 17.10 -7.35
N VAL A 92 9.32 15.77 -7.20
CA VAL A 92 9.78 14.87 -8.27
C VAL A 92 8.58 14.37 -9.09
N ASP A 93 7.43 14.10 -8.43
CA ASP A 93 6.17 13.71 -9.06
C ASP A 93 5.57 14.82 -9.94
N GLU A 94 5.87 16.10 -9.65
CA GLU A 94 5.51 17.23 -10.52
C GLU A 94 6.33 17.28 -11.82
N GLN A 95 7.51 16.65 -11.88
CA GLN A 95 8.39 16.74 -13.04
C GLN A 95 8.11 15.65 -14.09
N VAL A 96 7.80 14.43 -13.67
CA VAL A 96 7.55 13.29 -14.58
C VAL A 96 6.41 12.41 -14.06
N ARG A 97 5.37 12.21 -14.88
CA ARG A 97 4.23 11.32 -14.56
C ARG A 97 4.05 10.26 -15.65
N ILE A 98 4.06 8.99 -15.28
CA ILE A 98 3.83 7.86 -16.20
C ILE A 98 2.35 7.49 -16.19
N GLN A 99 1.73 7.41 -17.37
CA GLN A 99 0.35 6.97 -17.55
C GLN A 99 0.30 5.76 -18.49
N LYS A 100 -0.67 4.88 -18.27
CA LYS A 100 -0.89 3.68 -19.08
C LYS A 100 -2.37 3.56 -19.43
N LEU A 101 -2.66 3.26 -20.69
CA LEU A 101 -4.00 2.95 -21.18
C LEU A 101 -3.92 1.78 -22.15
N GLY A 102 -4.49 0.63 -21.77
CA GLY A 102 -4.34 -0.61 -22.53
C GLY A 102 -2.87 -0.99 -22.67
N ASP A 103 -2.42 -1.13 -23.93
CA ASP A 103 -1.03 -1.47 -24.27
C ASP A 103 -0.13 -0.24 -24.47
N GLU A 104 -0.72 0.96 -24.45
CA GLU A 104 0.03 2.20 -24.63
C GLU A 104 0.46 2.78 -23.28
N SER A 105 1.70 3.25 -23.21
CA SER A 105 2.27 3.90 -22.03
C SER A 105 3.04 5.15 -22.45
N TRP A 106 2.85 6.26 -21.74
CA TRP A 106 3.52 7.52 -22.02
C TRP A 106 3.93 8.24 -20.73
N ALA A 107 5.00 9.05 -20.81
CA ALA A 107 5.48 9.87 -19.72
C ALA A 107 5.19 11.35 -20.02
N LEU A 108 4.52 12.04 -19.09
CA LEU A 108 4.36 13.50 -19.12
C LEU A 108 5.54 14.10 -18.40
N VAL A 109 6.30 14.93 -19.11
CA VAL A 109 7.49 15.59 -18.55
C VAL A 109 7.26 17.10 -18.59
N ASN A 110 7.43 17.77 -17.45
CA ASN A 110 7.27 19.21 -17.32
C ASN A 110 8.56 19.97 -17.67
N THR A 111 9.20 19.62 -18.80
CA THR A 111 10.48 20.16 -19.26
C THR A 111 10.44 20.39 -20.77
N ALA A 112 11.15 21.40 -21.26
CA ALA A 112 11.18 21.72 -22.69
C ALA A 112 11.71 20.52 -23.52
N PRO A 113 11.10 20.21 -24.69
CA PRO A 113 11.52 19.07 -25.52
C PRO A 113 13.01 19.09 -25.90
N GLY A 114 13.59 20.27 -26.12
CA GLY A 114 15.02 20.43 -26.44
C GLY A 114 15.97 19.99 -25.32
N GLN A 115 15.50 19.95 -24.07
CA GLN A 115 16.28 19.45 -22.93
C GLN A 115 16.06 17.95 -22.69
N VAL A 116 14.87 17.44 -23.01
CA VAL A 116 14.52 16.02 -22.82
C VAL A 116 15.15 15.16 -23.92
N TRP A 117 15.18 15.64 -25.17
CA TRP A 117 15.66 14.86 -26.32
C TRP A 117 17.09 14.31 -26.17
N PRO A 118 18.11 15.11 -25.77
CA PRO A 118 19.45 14.58 -25.54
C PRO A 118 19.50 13.57 -24.39
N GLN A 119 18.69 13.74 -23.34
CA GLN A 119 18.66 12.84 -22.20
C GLN A 119 18.11 11.46 -22.59
N VAL A 120 17.00 11.42 -23.36
CA VAL A 120 16.43 10.18 -23.88
C VAL A 120 17.44 9.45 -24.77
N ARG A 121 18.15 10.17 -25.66
CA ARG A 121 19.19 9.55 -26.50
C ARG A 121 20.35 8.99 -25.68
N SER A 122 20.81 9.71 -24.67
CA SER A 122 21.87 9.25 -23.77
C SER A 122 21.43 8.02 -22.99
N PHE A 123 20.18 7.97 -22.52
CA PHE A 123 19.60 6.81 -21.85
C PHE A 123 19.59 5.59 -22.78
N LEU A 124 19.04 5.71 -23.99
CA LEU A 124 19.00 4.62 -24.96
C LEU A 124 20.40 4.06 -25.27
N ALA A 125 21.39 4.94 -25.44
CA ALA A 125 22.77 4.55 -25.66
C ALA A 125 23.39 3.84 -24.43
N ALA A 126 23.16 4.36 -23.23
CA ALA A 126 23.66 3.78 -21.98
C ALA A 126 23.01 2.43 -21.65
N SER A 127 21.76 2.22 -22.06
CA SER A 127 21.03 0.97 -21.92
C SER A 127 21.29 -0.01 -23.07
N GLU A 128 22.21 0.31 -24.00
CA GLU A 128 22.53 -0.52 -25.18
C GLU A 128 21.30 -0.87 -26.05
N ILE A 129 20.27 -0.01 -26.04
CA ILE A 129 19.05 -0.21 -26.82
C ILE A 129 19.33 0.24 -28.27
N PRO A 130 19.21 -0.65 -29.28
CA PRO A 130 19.50 -0.28 -30.65
C PRO A 130 18.41 0.65 -31.18
N VAL A 131 18.82 1.73 -31.83
CA VAL A 131 17.92 2.69 -32.48
C VAL A 131 17.94 2.48 -33.98
N ASN A 132 16.78 2.21 -34.57
CA ASN A 132 16.62 1.95 -36.01
C ASN A 132 16.46 3.26 -36.79
N ARG A 133 15.63 4.18 -36.29
CA ARG A 133 15.33 5.45 -36.96
C ARG A 133 15.20 6.59 -35.97
N VAL A 134 15.69 7.76 -36.36
CA VAL A 134 15.57 9.00 -35.60
C VAL A 134 15.12 10.12 -36.52
N ASP A 135 14.01 10.77 -36.19
CA ASP A 135 13.58 12.02 -36.79
C ASP A 135 13.46 13.10 -35.71
N ALA A 136 14.48 13.97 -35.63
CA ALA A 136 14.53 15.04 -34.65
C ALA A 136 13.55 16.19 -34.95
N ARG A 137 13.08 16.34 -36.19
CA ARG A 137 12.10 17.38 -36.54
C ARG A 137 10.69 16.95 -36.14
N ALA A 138 10.37 15.66 -36.35
CA ALA A 138 9.10 15.07 -35.94
C ALA A 138 9.07 14.67 -34.45
N GLY A 139 10.23 14.59 -33.78
CA GLY A 139 10.31 14.18 -32.38
C GLY A 139 10.13 12.67 -32.19
N LEU A 140 10.53 11.87 -33.18
CA LEU A 140 10.33 10.41 -33.19
C LEU A 140 11.66 9.66 -33.09
N ILE A 141 11.70 8.67 -32.19
CA ILE A 141 12.79 7.70 -32.07
C ILE A 141 12.16 6.31 -32.14
N GLU A 142 12.62 5.49 -33.07
CA GLU A 142 12.20 4.11 -33.22
C GLU A 142 13.36 3.20 -32.83
N THR A 143 13.14 2.40 -31.78
CA THR A 143 14.09 1.37 -31.34
C THR A 143 13.84 0.07 -32.08
N SER A 144 14.84 -0.81 -32.10
CA SER A 144 14.60 -2.21 -32.45
C SER A 144 13.89 -2.93 -31.31
N TRP A 145 13.42 -4.16 -31.58
CA TRP A 145 12.95 -5.05 -30.54
C TRP A 145 14.06 -5.35 -29.53
N VAL A 146 13.71 -5.29 -28.24
CA VAL A 146 14.60 -5.62 -27.12
C VAL A 146 13.92 -6.69 -26.27
N SER A 147 14.67 -7.74 -25.92
CA SER A 147 14.21 -8.74 -24.96
C SER A 147 14.70 -8.35 -23.57
N LEU A 148 13.78 -8.00 -22.68
CA LEU A 148 14.12 -7.75 -21.28
C LEU A 148 14.35 -9.10 -20.60
N GLN A 149 15.58 -9.38 -20.12
CA GLN A 149 15.81 -10.58 -19.32
C GLN A 149 15.02 -10.48 -18.01
N GLY A 150 13.92 -11.22 -17.88
CA GLY A 150 13.18 -11.38 -16.62
C GLY A 150 11.67 -11.12 -16.64
N GLN A 151 11.09 -10.64 -17.76
CA GLN A 151 9.64 -10.55 -17.92
C GLN A 151 9.25 -10.95 -19.34
N ALA A 152 8.52 -12.05 -19.47
CA ALA A 152 7.81 -12.35 -20.71
C ALA A 152 6.75 -11.26 -20.92
N MET A 153 6.85 -10.52 -22.03
CA MET A 153 5.77 -9.64 -22.48
C MET A 153 4.55 -10.54 -22.70
N ALA A 154 3.54 -10.43 -21.84
CA ALA A 154 2.28 -11.12 -22.02
C ALA A 154 1.66 -10.63 -23.33
N SER A 155 1.59 -11.53 -24.30
CA SER A 155 0.80 -11.40 -25.53
C SER A 155 -0.68 -11.51 -25.24
#